data_AF-A0A520QW75-F1
#
_entry.id   AF-A0A520QW75-F1
#
_cell.length_a   1.000
_cell.length_b   1.000
_cell.length_c   1.000
_cell.angle_alpha   90.00
_cell.angle_beta   90.00
_cell.angle_gamma   90.00
#
_symmetry.space_group_name_H-M   'P 1'
#
loop_
_entity.id
_entity.type
_entity.pdbx_description
1 polymer ?
#
loop_
_entity_poly.entity_id
_entity_poly.type
_entity_poly.pdbx_seq_one_letter_code
_entity_poly.pdbx_strand_id
1 'polypeptide(L)'
;MRCTAAVIRRLLLMTALLAVGCDDTHHARVSQGAGLHEGSPVLVSGVRVGEVEAVTVIEGQVDVELSIASDHQVTLRQDSCVLAAAGDGEPTLVLVPGTGAPREGEAPIPECALPADAVSEAMRGLGEGVQSLLRSLAEGMRDGMRDAPRPPPASPPPASPPPASPATGDICEGVTLRLDGVEPVSPVPLHLPDGGQRVWIVVENPSDRTLQLGPLNAVTFADGAGRALTPAGLPSSDAWFMPVRVPAHGSARVNVVFPAAPAPRIDRIEVRNTRPADAVGEVCTVQAFGLAG
;
A
#
# COMPACT_ATOMS: atom_id res chain seq x y z
N MET A 1 36.48 1.26 -9.71
CA MET A 1 37.25 2.28 -10.50
C MET A 1 37.74 1.84 -11.89
N ARG A 2 37.02 2.19 -12.97
CA ARG A 2 37.55 2.16 -14.36
C ARG A 2 36.94 3.29 -15.19
N CYS A 3 37.69 4.37 -15.42
CA CYS A 3 37.42 5.33 -16.50
C CYS A 3 37.91 4.72 -17.82
N THR A 4 37.02 4.13 -18.62
CA THR A 4 37.36 3.76 -20.01
C THR A 4 37.33 5.00 -20.89
N ALA A 5 38.51 5.57 -21.12
CA ALA A 5 38.76 6.60 -22.12
C ALA A 5 38.66 5.99 -23.54
N ALA A 6 37.63 6.37 -24.30
CA ALA A 6 37.60 6.13 -25.74
C ALA A 6 38.35 7.26 -26.46
N VAL A 7 39.34 6.86 -27.26
CA VAL A 7 40.38 7.67 -27.87
C VAL A 7 39.85 8.62 -28.95
N ILE A 8 40.22 9.90 -28.79
CA ILE A 8 40.03 11.02 -29.71
C ILE A 8 40.81 10.78 -31.02
N ARG A 9 40.15 10.94 -32.19
CA ARG A 9 40.84 11.14 -33.49
C ARG A 9 40.26 12.36 -34.23
N ARG A 10 40.95 13.49 -34.06
CA ARG A 10 41.01 14.72 -34.90
C ARG A 10 39.69 15.39 -35.33
N LEU A 11 39.33 16.53 -34.71
CA LEU A 11 39.17 17.83 -35.39
C LEU A 11 38.89 18.99 -34.40
N LEU A 12 39.54 20.14 -34.68
CA LEU A 12 39.36 21.54 -34.25
C LEU A 12 38.50 21.95 -33.03
N LEU A 13 39.14 22.79 -32.20
CA LEU A 13 38.64 23.91 -31.37
C LEU A 13 37.12 24.12 -31.25
N MET A 14 36.59 23.88 -30.06
CA MET A 14 35.87 24.92 -29.30
C MET A 14 35.90 24.58 -27.81
N THR A 15 36.26 25.58 -27.01
CA THR A 15 36.32 25.58 -25.56
C THR A 15 34.90 25.42 -25.00
N ALA A 16 34.55 24.20 -24.58
CA ALA A 16 33.43 23.96 -23.68
C ALA A 16 33.97 23.16 -22.50
N LEU A 17 34.22 23.88 -21.41
CA LEU A 17 34.46 23.31 -20.09
C LEU A 17 33.13 22.68 -19.65
N LEU A 18 32.82 21.48 -20.15
CA LEU A 18 31.78 20.65 -19.56
C LEU A 18 32.36 20.18 -18.24
N ALA A 19 31.88 20.78 -17.15
CA ALA A 19 31.96 20.17 -15.84
C ALA A 19 31.22 18.83 -15.96
N VAL A 20 31.97 17.76 -16.26
CA VAL A 20 31.50 16.41 -16.05
C VAL A 20 31.43 16.29 -14.53
N GLY A 21 30.25 16.55 -13.96
CA GLY A 21 29.95 16.14 -12.61
C GLY A 21 30.16 14.63 -12.57
N CYS A 22 31.14 14.17 -11.82
CA CYS A 22 31.19 12.75 -11.48
C CYS A 22 30.06 12.56 -10.47
N ASP A 23 28.88 12.15 -10.95
CA ASP A 23 27.85 11.65 -10.06
C ASP A 23 28.40 10.36 -9.45
N ASP A 24 28.45 10.31 -8.11
CA ASP A 24 28.96 9.16 -7.39
C ASP A 24 27.92 8.04 -7.49
N THR A 25 28.23 7.05 -8.33
CA THR A 25 27.39 5.87 -8.50
C THR A 25 27.58 4.91 -7.32
N HIS A 26 26.46 4.49 -6.74
CA HIS A 26 26.41 3.55 -5.64
C HIS A 26 25.57 2.34 -6.00
N HIS A 27 25.88 1.20 -5.37
CA HIS A 27 25.08 -0.02 -5.48
C HIS A 27 24.32 -0.26 -4.18
N ALA A 28 23.09 -0.72 -4.31
CA ALA A 28 22.23 -1.11 -3.21
C ALA A 28 21.62 -2.48 -3.48
N ARG A 29 21.34 -3.24 -2.42
CA ARG A 29 20.74 -4.57 -2.54
C ARG A 29 19.50 -4.70 -1.70
N VAL A 30 18.39 -5.04 -2.36
CA VAL A 30 17.07 -5.21 -1.75
C VAL A 30 16.48 -6.57 -2.11
N SER A 31 15.72 -7.15 -1.19
CA SER A 31 15.02 -8.41 -1.40
C SER A 31 13.85 -8.28 -2.38
N GLN A 32 13.22 -7.11 -2.45
CA GLN A 32 12.12 -6.80 -3.36
C GLN A 32 12.33 -5.41 -3.99
N GLY A 33 12.18 -5.34 -5.32
CA GLY A 33 12.41 -4.09 -6.06
C GLY A 33 11.23 -3.12 -6.04
N ALA A 34 10.06 -3.50 -5.53
CA ALA A 34 8.87 -2.63 -5.41
C ALA A 34 8.50 -1.82 -6.69
N GLY A 35 8.77 -2.36 -7.89
CA GLY A 35 8.50 -1.65 -9.15
C GLY A 35 9.51 -0.54 -9.52
N LEU A 36 10.65 -0.47 -8.81
CA LEU A 36 11.77 0.40 -9.17
C LEU A 36 12.21 0.16 -10.62
N HIS A 37 12.51 1.26 -11.29
CA HIS A 37 13.01 1.32 -12.65
C HIS A 37 13.99 2.50 -12.78
N GLU A 38 14.75 2.53 -13.86
CA GLU A 38 15.62 3.68 -14.22
C GLU A 38 14.83 5.01 -14.15
N GLY A 39 15.39 6.01 -13.50
CA GLY A 39 14.77 7.32 -13.21
C GLY A 39 13.93 7.37 -11.92
N SER A 40 13.74 6.25 -11.21
CA SER A 40 13.04 6.27 -9.92
C SER A 40 13.78 7.15 -8.91
N PRO A 41 13.10 8.03 -8.14
CA PRO A 41 13.76 8.87 -7.14
C PRO A 41 14.51 8.10 -6.06
N VAL A 42 15.67 8.63 -5.69
CA VAL A 42 16.36 8.32 -4.43
C VAL A 42 16.02 9.41 -3.41
N LEU A 43 15.46 9.00 -2.27
CA LEU A 43 15.02 9.90 -1.21
C LEU A 43 15.86 9.74 0.06
N VAL A 44 16.25 10.84 0.68
CA VAL A 44 16.82 10.88 2.04
C VAL A 44 15.92 11.74 2.91
N SER A 45 15.36 11.18 3.97
CA SER A 45 14.43 11.90 4.87
C SER A 45 13.27 12.61 4.14
N GLY A 46 12.81 12.03 3.02
CA GLY A 46 11.72 12.58 2.18
C GLY A 46 12.16 13.62 1.14
N VAL A 47 13.45 13.98 1.08
CA VAL A 47 14.00 14.88 0.07
C VAL A 47 14.58 14.06 -1.07
N ARG A 48 14.24 14.40 -2.33
CA ARG A 48 14.87 13.80 -3.51
C ARG A 48 16.32 14.26 -3.59
N VAL A 49 17.25 13.31 -3.59
CA VAL A 49 18.70 13.56 -3.63
C VAL A 49 19.40 12.96 -4.86
N GLY A 50 18.67 12.19 -5.65
CA GLY A 50 19.22 11.51 -6.83
C GLY A 50 18.20 10.58 -7.47
N GLU A 51 18.70 9.64 -8.26
CA GLU A 51 17.89 8.73 -9.06
C GLU A 51 18.51 7.34 -9.19
N VAL A 52 17.66 6.38 -9.55
CA VAL A 52 18.06 5.02 -9.89
C VAL A 52 18.54 5.00 -11.34
N GLU A 53 19.76 4.53 -11.55
CA GLU A 53 20.38 4.42 -12.88
C GLU A 53 20.06 3.07 -13.53
N ALA A 54 20.03 2.00 -12.73
CA ALA A 54 19.72 0.66 -13.23
C ALA A 54 19.13 -0.24 -12.15
N VAL A 55 18.32 -1.20 -12.57
CA VAL A 55 17.77 -2.25 -11.70
C VAL A 55 18.04 -3.60 -12.37
N THR A 56 18.77 -4.47 -11.67
CA THR A 56 19.09 -5.82 -12.14
C THR A 56 18.75 -6.86 -11.07
N VAL A 57 18.50 -8.09 -11.49
CA VAL A 57 18.26 -9.21 -10.57
C VAL A 57 19.45 -10.14 -10.60
N ILE A 58 20.14 -10.29 -9.47
CA ILE A 58 21.34 -11.11 -9.30
C ILE A 58 21.10 -12.07 -8.13
N GLU A 59 21.20 -13.38 -8.39
CA GLU A 59 21.06 -14.42 -7.35
C GLU A 59 19.75 -14.35 -6.54
N GLY A 60 18.65 -13.90 -7.16
CA GLY A 60 17.34 -13.79 -6.51
C GLY A 60 17.18 -12.55 -5.62
N GLN A 61 18.15 -11.63 -5.62
CA GLN A 61 18.07 -10.31 -5.00
C GLN A 61 18.07 -9.24 -6.09
N VAL A 62 17.49 -8.07 -5.78
CA VAL A 62 17.49 -6.92 -6.67
C VAL A 62 18.71 -6.06 -6.34
N ASP A 63 19.59 -5.92 -7.32
CA ASP A 63 20.75 -5.02 -7.28
C ASP A 63 20.37 -3.72 -8.01
N VAL A 64 20.46 -2.61 -7.29
CA VAL A 64 20.04 -1.29 -7.74
C VAL A 64 21.27 -0.40 -7.83
N GLU A 65 21.53 0.12 -9.02
CA GLU A 65 22.52 1.16 -9.26
C GLU A 65 21.83 2.52 -9.10
N LEU A 66 22.41 3.41 -8.31
CA LEU A 66 21.83 4.71 -7.98
C LEU A 66 22.90 5.79 -8.00
N SER A 67 22.51 7.00 -8.35
CA SER A 67 23.34 8.20 -8.28
C SER A 67 22.80 9.14 -7.19
N ILE A 68 23.71 9.88 -6.55
CA ILE A 68 23.36 11.00 -5.67
C ILE A 68 23.89 12.26 -6.32
N ALA A 69 23.03 13.23 -6.55
CA ALA A 69 23.42 14.46 -7.22
C ALA A 69 24.43 15.24 -6.36
N SER A 70 25.46 15.76 -7.01
CA SER A 70 26.61 16.42 -6.37
C SER A 70 26.28 17.68 -5.54
N ASP A 71 25.10 18.26 -5.72
CA ASP A 71 24.58 19.38 -4.91
C ASP A 71 24.05 18.94 -3.54
N HIS A 72 23.85 17.64 -3.33
CA HIS A 72 23.46 17.05 -2.06
C HIS A 72 24.66 16.43 -1.32
N GLN A 73 24.94 16.95 -0.12
CA GLN A 73 25.99 16.40 0.75
C GLN A 73 25.45 15.22 1.58
N VAL A 74 25.25 14.07 0.94
CA VAL A 74 24.84 12.83 1.64
C VAL A 74 26.07 12.02 2.00
N THR A 75 26.37 11.91 3.30
CA THR A 75 27.45 11.03 3.78
C THR A 75 26.88 9.64 4.07
N LEU A 76 27.21 8.67 3.22
CA LEU A 76 26.94 7.26 3.49
C LEU A 76 27.82 6.75 4.64
N ARG A 77 27.21 6.05 5.58
CA ARG A 77 27.85 5.45 6.77
C ARG A 77 27.76 3.93 6.71
N GLN A 78 28.52 3.26 7.57
CA GLN A 78 28.57 1.79 7.59
C GLN A 78 27.20 1.15 7.89
N ASP A 79 26.38 1.83 8.69
CA ASP A 79 25.02 1.44 9.05
C ASP A 79 23.95 2.06 8.14
N SER A 80 24.34 2.67 7.00
CA SER A 80 23.37 3.08 6.00
C SER A 80 22.63 1.87 5.43
N CYS A 81 21.35 2.07 5.14
CA CYS A 81 20.52 1.04 4.54
C CYS A 81 19.51 1.66 3.57
N VAL A 82 18.93 0.84 2.70
CA VAL A 82 17.92 1.25 1.73
C VAL A 82 16.61 0.52 1.91
N LEU A 83 15.52 1.14 1.49
CA LEU A 83 14.18 0.55 1.42
C LEU A 83 13.58 0.87 0.06
N ALA A 84 13.14 -0.16 -0.67
CA ALA A 84 12.33 0.02 -1.87
C ALA A 84 10.87 0.23 -1.45
N ALA A 85 10.30 1.38 -1.81
CA ALA A 85 8.94 1.73 -1.44
C ALA A 85 8.06 1.92 -2.67
N ALA A 86 6.92 1.23 -2.69
CA ALA A 86 5.83 1.44 -3.62
C ALA A 86 4.60 1.94 -2.85
N GLY A 87 4.04 3.07 -3.29
CA GLY A 87 2.83 3.65 -2.73
C GLY A 87 1.95 4.24 -3.83
N ASP A 88 1.15 5.26 -3.49
CA ASP A 88 0.32 5.99 -4.46
C ASP A 88 1.15 6.92 -5.38
N GLY A 89 2.46 7.03 -5.13
CA GLY A 89 3.42 7.78 -5.93
C GLY A 89 4.27 6.90 -6.85
N GLU A 90 5.19 7.53 -7.56
CA GLU A 90 6.24 6.82 -8.31
C GLU A 90 7.03 5.88 -7.37
N PRO A 91 7.43 4.68 -7.81
CA PRO A 91 8.34 3.82 -7.04
C PRO A 91 9.58 4.60 -6.62
N THR A 92 9.95 4.49 -5.34
CA THR A 92 11.04 5.29 -4.76
C THR A 92 12.03 4.41 -4.00
N LEU A 93 13.30 4.78 -4.02
CA LEU A 93 14.33 4.17 -3.19
C LEU A 93 14.64 5.10 -2.02
N VAL A 94 14.29 4.69 -0.80
CA VAL A 94 14.56 5.47 0.40
C VAL A 94 15.92 5.07 0.97
N LEU A 95 16.85 6.03 1.03
CA LEU A 95 18.17 5.89 1.60
C LEU A 95 18.18 6.44 3.04
N VAL A 96 18.56 5.57 3.98
CA VAL A 96 18.79 5.93 5.38
C VAL A 96 20.30 6.07 5.59
N PRO A 97 20.82 7.28 5.87
CA PRO A 97 22.26 7.55 5.90
C PRO A 97 22.98 6.95 7.12
N GLY A 98 22.26 6.46 8.13
CA GLY A 98 22.85 5.89 9.35
C GLY A 98 23.48 6.94 10.27
N THR A 99 24.15 6.48 11.33
CA THR A 99 24.78 7.31 12.38
C THR A 99 26.21 6.89 12.70
N GLY A 100 26.68 5.77 12.14
CA GLY A 100 28.00 5.19 12.40
C GLY A 100 29.16 5.88 11.69
N ALA A 101 30.29 5.18 11.63
CA ALA A 101 31.47 5.65 10.91
C ALA A 101 31.16 5.84 9.40
N PRO A 102 31.84 6.78 8.71
CA PRO A 102 31.76 6.89 7.26
C PRO A 102 31.99 5.54 6.58
N ARG A 103 31.22 5.25 5.53
CA ARG A 103 31.37 4.02 4.77
C ARG A 103 32.63 4.11 3.92
N GLU A 104 33.49 3.12 4.02
CA GLU A 104 34.66 2.96 3.15
C GLU A 104 34.41 1.74 2.25
N GLY A 105 34.35 1.96 0.93
CA GLY A 105 34.30 0.89 -0.07
C GLY A 105 33.04 0.86 -0.96
N GLU A 106 33.17 0.13 -2.07
CA GLU A 106 32.15 -0.02 -3.14
C GLU A 106 31.12 -1.13 -2.84
N ALA A 107 31.10 -1.71 -1.62
CA ALA A 107 30.17 -2.78 -1.28
C ALA A 107 28.71 -2.29 -1.35
N PRO A 108 27.74 -3.12 -1.80
CA PRO A 108 26.34 -2.71 -1.90
C PRO A 108 25.77 -2.29 -0.54
N ILE A 109 24.99 -1.20 -0.54
CA ILE A 109 24.24 -0.72 0.62
C ILE A 109 23.15 -1.76 0.92
N PRO A 110 23.05 -2.29 2.15
CA PRO A 110 22.09 -3.34 2.48
C PRO A 110 20.66 -2.79 2.59
N GLU A 111 19.68 -3.68 2.48
CA GLU A 111 18.29 -3.39 2.84
C GLU A 111 18.16 -3.09 4.34
N CYS A 112 17.30 -2.14 4.71
CA CYS A 112 17.05 -1.85 6.12
C CYS A 112 16.39 -3.07 6.79
N ALA A 113 17.01 -3.57 7.84
CA ALA A 113 16.41 -4.59 8.70
C ALA A 113 15.26 -3.94 9.48
N LEU A 114 14.03 -4.06 8.98
CA LEU A 114 12.84 -3.75 9.77
C LEU A 114 12.70 -4.83 10.85
N PRO A 115 12.83 -4.49 12.14
CA PRO A 115 12.75 -5.50 13.19
C PRO A 115 11.32 -6.05 13.26
N ALA A 116 11.14 -7.37 13.10
CA ALA A 116 9.82 -8.03 13.16
C ALA A 116 9.16 -7.88 14.55
N ASP A 117 9.97 -7.64 15.57
CA ASP A 117 9.62 -7.25 16.94
C ASP A 117 9.00 -5.86 17.02
N ALA A 118 9.44 -4.87 16.22
CA ALA A 118 8.86 -3.53 16.23
C ALA A 118 7.39 -3.52 15.75
N VAL A 119 7.06 -4.38 14.78
CA VAL A 119 5.68 -4.58 14.32
C VAL A 119 4.84 -5.29 15.39
N SER A 120 5.42 -6.27 16.07
CA SER A 120 4.74 -7.02 17.14
C SER A 120 4.47 -6.15 18.38
N GLU A 121 5.40 -5.28 18.75
CA GLU A 121 5.29 -4.32 19.86
C GLU A 121 4.24 -3.24 19.54
N ALA A 122 4.24 -2.70 18.32
CA ALA A 122 3.25 -1.73 17.86
C ALA A 122 1.83 -2.33 17.85
N MET A 123 1.68 -3.58 17.39
CA MET A 123 0.40 -4.29 17.40
C MET A 123 -0.07 -4.63 18.81
N ARG A 124 0.86 -4.91 19.74
CA ARG A 124 0.55 -5.15 21.16
C ARG A 124 0.06 -3.86 21.85
N GLY A 125 0.71 -2.72 21.58
CA GLY A 125 0.28 -1.41 22.08
C GLY A 125 -1.10 -0.98 21.57
N LEU A 126 -1.42 -1.27 20.30
CA LEU A 126 -2.76 -1.03 19.74
C LEU A 126 -3.84 -1.92 20.39
N GLY A 127 -3.53 -3.19 20.68
CA GLY A 127 -4.44 -4.11 21.34
C GLY A 127 -4.84 -3.68 22.76
N GLU A 128 -3.89 -3.13 23.52
CA GLU A 128 -4.13 -2.61 24.87
C GLU A 128 -4.99 -1.34 24.86
N GLY A 129 -4.80 -0.46 23.87
CA GLY A 129 -5.62 0.75 23.68
C GLY A 129 -7.08 0.45 23.34
N VAL A 130 -7.33 -0.52 22.44
CA VAL A 130 -8.70 -0.92 22.06
C VAL A 130 -9.43 -1.60 23.22
N GLN A 131 -8.76 -2.43 24.01
CA GLN A 131 -9.38 -3.05 25.19
C GLN A 131 -9.76 -2.04 26.27
N SER A 132 -8.96 -0.99 26.44
CA SER A 132 -9.29 0.13 27.35
C SER A 132 -10.55 0.86 26.90
N LEU A 133 -10.63 1.19 25.60
CA LEU A 133 -11.80 1.86 25.02
C LEU A 133 -13.08 1.01 25.08
N LEU A 134 -12.97 -0.29 24.79
CA LEU A 134 -14.10 -1.22 24.91
C LEU A 134 -14.58 -1.37 26.35
N ARG A 135 -13.68 -1.31 27.34
CA ARG A 135 -14.04 -1.35 28.76
C ARG A 135 -14.79 -0.09 29.18
N SER A 136 -14.30 1.09 28.78
CA SER A 136 -14.97 2.38 29.04
C SER A 136 -16.33 2.49 28.35
N LEU A 137 -16.48 1.95 27.14
CA LEU A 137 -17.76 1.89 26.43
C LEU A 137 -18.76 0.96 27.13
N ALA A 138 -18.29 -0.21 27.59
CA ALA A 138 -19.12 -1.18 28.32
C ALA A 138 -19.58 -0.67 29.69
N GLU A 139 -18.74 0.12 30.38
CA GLU A 139 -19.13 0.83 31.61
C GLU A 139 -20.17 1.92 31.32
N GLY A 140 -20.00 2.71 30.25
CA GLY A 140 -20.98 3.73 29.84
C GLY A 140 -22.34 3.16 29.44
N MET A 141 -22.38 2.01 28.77
CA MET A 141 -23.64 1.34 28.38
C MET A 141 -24.36 0.67 29.56
N ARG A 142 -23.63 0.22 30.59
CA ARG A 142 -24.25 -0.39 31.79
C ARG A 142 -25.01 0.62 32.64
N ASP A 143 -24.54 1.87 32.71
CA ASP A 143 -25.27 2.92 33.43
C ASP A 143 -26.49 3.44 32.64
N GLY A 144 -26.47 3.40 31.31
CA GLY A 144 -27.62 3.79 30.48
C GLY A 144 -28.78 2.78 30.44
N MET A 145 -28.55 1.52 30.85
CA MET A 145 -29.54 0.43 30.70
C MET A 145 -30.36 0.16 31.98
N ARG A 146 -30.12 0.88 33.07
CA ARG A 146 -30.86 0.73 34.33
C ARG A 146 -32.29 1.31 34.28
N ASP A 147 -32.67 2.04 33.24
CA ASP A 147 -33.97 2.71 33.11
C ASP A 147 -34.88 2.20 31.96
N ALA A 148 -34.56 1.08 31.31
CA ALA A 148 -35.37 0.54 30.21
C ALA A 148 -36.35 -0.57 30.66
N PRO A 149 -37.65 -0.51 30.30
CA PRO A 149 -38.59 -1.61 30.53
C PRO A 149 -38.22 -2.87 29.73
N ARG A 150 -38.37 -4.04 30.37
CA ARG A 150 -38.08 -5.36 29.77
C ARG A 150 -38.95 -5.64 28.52
N PRO A 151 -38.38 -6.04 27.38
CA PRO A 151 -39.15 -6.61 26.28
C PRO A 151 -39.53 -8.08 26.56
N PRO A 152 -40.62 -8.59 25.95
CA PRO A 152 -41.06 -9.97 26.11
C PRO A 152 -40.13 -10.96 25.38
N PRO A 153 -40.15 -12.25 25.76
CA PRO A 153 -39.23 -13.25 25.19
C PRO A 153 -39.55 -13.55 23.72
N ALA A 154 -38.53 -13.46 22.87
CA ALA A 154 -38.59 -13.86 21.46
C ALA A 154 -38.40 -15.39 21.31
N SER A 155 -39.10 -15.97 20.34
CA SER A 155 -39.01 -17.39 19.96
C SER A 155 -37.65 -17.75 19.33
N PRO A 156 -37.20 -19.01 19.43
CA PRO A 156 -35.90 -19.42 18.90
C PRO A 156 -35.86 -19.41 17.36
N PRO A 157 -34.73 -19.04 16.73
CA PRO A 157 -34.57 -19.10 15.29
C PRO A 157 -34.45 -20.55 14.78
N PRO A 158 -34.85 -20.85 13.53
CA PRO A 158 -34.70 -22.17 12.95
C PRO A 158 -33.23 -22.52 12.72
N ALA A 159 -32.92 -23.82 12.81
CA ALA A 159 -31.58 -24.38 12.68
C ALA A 159 -30.98 -24.14 11.28
N SER A 160 -29.73 -23.69 11.25
CA SER A 160 -28.93 -23.57 10.03
C SER A 160 -28.70 -24.94 9.37
N PRO A 161 -28.75 -25.04 8.03
CA PRO A 161 -28.39 -26.27 7.33
C PRO A 161 -26.88 -26.54 7.43
N PRO A 162 -26.44 -27.81 7.30
CA PRO A 162 -25.03 -28.20 7.46
C PRO A 162 -24.15 -27.65 6.32
N PRO A 163 -22.87 -27.35 6.59
CA PRO A 163 -21.95 -26.90 5.56
C PRO A 163 -21.68 -28.01 4.55
N ALA A 164 -21.86 -27.71 3.27
CA ALA A 164 -21.38 -28.54 2.19
C ALA A 164 -19.85 -28.46 2.16
N SER A 165 -19.18 -29.61 2.04
CA SER A 165 -17.72 -29.69 1.91
C SER A 165 -17.23 -28.93 0.67
N PRO A 166 -16.05 -28.29 0.72
CA PRO A 166 -15.61 -27.39 -0.32
C PRO A 166 -15.21 -28.15 -1.58
N ALA A 167 -15.82 -27.76 -2.70
CA ALA A 167 -15.28 -28.02 -4.02
C ALA A 167 -13.97 -27.24 -4.18
N THR A 168 -13.02 -27.82 -4.89
CA THR A 168 -11.74 -27.22 -5.26
C THR A 168 -11.99 -26.11 -6.29
N GLY A 169 -12.53 -24.99 -5.83
CA GLY A 169 -12.82 -23.79 -6.60
C GLY A 169 -11.68 -22.77 -6.53
N ASP A 170 -11.69 -21.84 -7.47
CA ASP A 170 -10.81 -20.66 -7.43
C ASP A 170 -11.01 -19.95 -6.08
N ILE A 171 -9.95 -19.52 -5.39
CA ILE A 171 -10.04 -18.96 -4.02
C ILE A 171 -10.93 -17.71 -3.90
N CYS A 172 -11.13 -17.01 -5.02
CA CYS A 172 -12.04 -15.87 -5.14
C CYS A 172 -13.46 -16.26 -5.57
N GLU A 173 -13.74 -17.54 -5.82
CA GLU A 173 -15.03 -18.00 -6.31
C GLU A 173 -16.14 -17.66 -5.31
N GLY A 174 -17.16 -16.96 -5.80
CA GLY A 174 -18.31 -16.53 -5.00
C GLY A 174 -18.09 -15.29 -4.13
N VAL A 175 -16.88 -14.71 -4.08
CA VAL A 175 -16.67 -13.43 -3.39
C VAL A 175 -17.50 -12.34 -4.07
N THR A 176 -18.34 -11.64 -3.30
CA THR A 176 -19.19 -10.57 -3.83
C THR A 176 -18.69 -9.21 -3.34
N LEU A 177 -18.81 -8.19 -4.20
CA LEU A 177 -18.71 -6.79 -3.78
C LEU A 177 -20.06 -6.13 -4.03
N ARG A 178 -20.48 -5.29 -3.09
CA ARG A 178 -21.75 -4.56 -3.16
C ARG A 178 -21.56 -3.14 -2.69
N LEU A 179 -22.22 -2.18 -3.34
CA LEU A 179 -22.32 -0.83 -2.81
C LEU A 179 -23.35 -0.83 -1.67
N ASP A 180 -23.01 -0.17 -0.57
CA ASP A 180 -23.79 -0.17 0.68
C ASP A 180 -24.19 1.24 1.12
N GLY A 181 -23.71 2.28 0.42
CA GLY A 181 -24.15 3.65 0.67
C GLY A 181 -23.20 4.69 0.10
N VAL A 182 -23.70 5.91 0.03
CA VAL A 182 -22.92 7.08 -0.39
C VAL A 182 -23.13 8.22 0.59
N GLU A 183 -22.05 8.83 1.05
CA GLU A 183 -22.06 9.96 1.98
C GLU A 183 -21.26 11.14 1.41
N PRO A 184 -21.75 12.38 1.51
CA PRO A 184 -20.96 13.54 1.11
C PRO A 184 -19.76 13.72 2.04
N VAL A 185 -18.61 14.06 1.46
CA VAL A 185 -17.39 14.40 2.20
C VAL A 185 -17.13 15.89 2.01
N SER A 186 -17.02 16.60 3.13
CA SER A 186 -16.68 18.02 3.13
C SER A 186 -15.30 18.27 2.51
N PRO A 187 -15.06 19.45 1.93
CA PRO A 187 -13.75 19.85 1.45
C PRO A 187 -12.63 19.65 2.48
N VAL A 188 -11.52 19.07 2.05
CA VAL A 188 -10.27 18.96 2.81
C VAL A 188 -9.20 19.74 2.07
N PRO A 189 -8.60 20.79 2.66
CA PRO A 189 -7.56 21.57 2.00
C PRO A 189 -6.44 20.67 1.45
N LEU A 190 -5.96 20.99 0.24
CA LEU A 190 -4.90 20.29 -0.51
C LEU A 190 -5.24 18.87 -1.01
N HIS A 191 -6.06 18.09 -0.30
CA HIS A 191 -6.35 16.69 -0.66
C HIS A 191 -7.70 16.50 -1.38
N LEU A 192 -8.69 17.32 -1.03
CA LEU A 192 -10.05 17.25 -1.57
C LEU A 192 -10.67 18.66 -1.56
N PRO A 193 -10.13 19.62 -2.34
CA PRO A 193 -10.43 21.04 -2.20
C PRO A 193 -11.90 21.41 -2.43
N ASP A 194 -12.61 20.60 -3.23
CA ASP A 194 -14.02 20.82 -3.58
C ASP A 194 -14.97 19.86 -2.84
N GLY A 195 -14.43 19.05 -1.92
CA GLY A 195 -15.19 17.95 -1.31
C GLY A 195 -15.37 16.78 -2.26
N GLY A 196 -16.21 15.83 -1.89
CA GLY A 196 -16.39 14.61 -2.67
C GLY A 196 -17.49 13.72 -2.13
N GLN A 197 -17.43 12.45 -2.53
CA GLN A 197 -18.41 11.43 -2.14
C GLN A 197 -17.67 10.20 -1.63
N ARG A 198 -18.01 9.77 -0.42
CA ARG A 198 -17.57 8.52 0.18
C ARG A 198 -18.54 7.43 -0.24
N VAL A 199 -18.03 6.41 -0.90
CA VAL A 199 -18.80 5.23 -1.28
C VAL A 199 -18.42 4.08 -0.34
N TRP A 200 -19.41 3.50 0.30
CA TRP A 200 -19.26 2.31 1.13
C TRP A 200 -19.43 1.05 0.28
N ILE A 201 -18.50 0.12 0.43
CA ILE A 201 -18.46 -1.16 -0.28
C ILE A 201 -18.44 -2.26 0.77
N VAL A 202 -19.36 -3.22 0.64
CA VAL A 202 -19.36 -4.45 1.42
C VAL A 202 -18.77 -5.55 0.57
N VAL A 203 -17.81 -6.28 1.14
CA VAL A 203 -17.20 -7.46 0.55
C VAL A 203 -17.68 -8.66 1.35
N GLU A 204 -18.30 -9.63 0.69
CA GLU A 204 -18.73 -10.88 1.33
C GLU A 204 -17.82 -12.02 0.87
N ASN A 205 -17.26 -12.75 1.83
CA ASN A 205 -16.40 -13.89 1.58
C ASN A 205 -17.14 -15.18 1.95
N PRO A 206 -17.63 -15.95 0.97
CA PRO A 206 -18.30 -17.22 1.27
C PRO A 206 -17.33 -18.36 1.55
N SER A 207 -16.02 -18.18 1.32
CA SER A 207 -15.03 -19.25 1.45
C SER A 207 -14.74 -19.62 2.91
N ASP A 208 -14.19 -20.81 3.09
CA ASP A 208 -13.76 -21.33 4.39
C ASP A 208 -12.44 -20.70 4.87
N ARG A 209 -11.81 -19.83 4.07
CA ARG A 209 -10.51 -19.20 4.37
C ARG A 209 -10.68 -17.71 4.57
N THR A 210 -9.83 -17.13 5.42
CA THR A 210 -9.76 -15.66 5.52
C THR A 210 -9.07 -15.14 4.28
N LEU A 211 -9.73 -14.22 3.58
CA LEU A 211 -9.16 -13.56 2.40
C LEU A 211 -8.49 -12.26 2.79
N GLN A 212 -7.42 -11.94 2.11
CA GLN A 212 -6.73 -10.66 2.11
C GLN A 212 -6.91 -10.04 0.72
N LEU A 213 -7.72 -9.00 0.64
CA LEU A 213 -7.88 -8.22 -0.59
C LEU A 213 -6.67 -7.31 -0.77
N GLY A 214 -6.33 -7.00 -2.03
CA GLY A 214 -5.26 -6.07 -2.34
C GLY A 214 -5.50 -4.65 -1.79
N PRO A 215 -4.44 -3.83 -1.68
CA PRO A 215 -4.53 -2.39 -1.35
C PRO A 215 -5.23 -1.56 -2.44
N LEU A 216 -5.55 -0.28 -2.19
CA LEU A 216 -6.32 0.58 -3.11
C LEU A 216 -5.72 0.64 -4.53
N ASN A 217 -4.38 0.72 -4.63
CA ASN A 217 -3.67 0.77 -5.91
C ASN A 217 -3.76 -0.54 -6.72
N ALA A 218 -4.19 -1.63 -6.09
CA ALA A 218 -4.55 -2.88 -6.76
C ALA A 218 -6.03 -2.92 -7.18
N VAL A 219 -6.81 -1.88 -6.88
CA VAL A 219 -8.24 -1.76 -7.21
C VAL A 219 -8.44 -0.84 -8.40
N THR A 220 -9.28 -1.27 -9.35
CA THR A 220 -9.74 -0.45 -10.46
C THR A 220 -11.25 -0.24 -10.36
N PHE A 221 -11.67 1.02 -10.38
CA PHE A 221 -13.07 1.44 -10.44
C PHE A 221 -13.37 1.93 -11.85
N ALA A 222 -14.50 1.54 -12.44
CA ALA A 222 -14.92 2.06 -13.74
C ALA A 222 -16.42 2.34 -13.82
N ASP A 223 -16.76 3.34 -14.63
CA ASP A 223 -18.15 3.67 -14.97
C ASP A 223 -18.70 2.78 -16.09
N GLY A 224 -19.99 2.95 -16.42
CA GLY A 224 -20.67 2.18 -17.46
C GLY A 224 -20.17 2.43 -18.89
N ALA A 225 -19.36 3.47 -19.10
CA ALA A 225 -18.64 3.70 -20.35
C ALA A 225 -17.24 3.05 -20.34
N GLY A 226 -16.87 2.37 -19.25
CA GLY A 226 -15.56 1.75 -19.06
C GLY A 226 -14.45 2.72 -18.70
N ARG A 227 -14.77 3.98 -18.37
CA ARG A 227 -13.78 4.98 -17.96
C ARG A 227 -13.34 4.71 -16.53
N ALA A 228 -12.04 4.74 -16.29
CA ALA A 228 -11.49 4.58 -14.95
C ALA A 228 -11.88 5.77 -14.06
N LEU A 229 -12.33 5.47 -12.85
CA LEU A 229 -12.62 6.43 -11.79
C LEU A 229 -11.44 6.48 -10.84
N THR A 230 -10.96 7.67 -10.52
CA THR A 230 -9.80 7.87 -9.64
C THR A 230 -10.26 8.22 -8.22
N PRO A 231 -10.00 7.36 -7.23
CA PRO A 231 -10.23 7.69 -5.83
C PRO A 231 -9.33 8.84 -5.35
N ALA A 232 -9.79 9.58 -4.36
CA ALA A 232 -9.00 10.53 -3.59
C ALA A 232 -8.41 9.84 -2.35
N GLY A 233 -7.09 9.92 -2.18
CA GLY A 233 -6.41 9.49 -0.96
C GLY A 233 -6.59 10.56 0.13
N LEU A 234 -7.42 10.27 1.13
CA LEU A 234 -7.55 11.11 2.32
C LEU A 234 -6.66 10.58 3.45
N PRO A 235 -5.68 11.36 3.94
CA PRO A 235 -4.85 10.95 5.07
C PRO A 235 -5.73 10.71 6.30
N SER A 236 -5.40 9.69 7.11
CA SER A 236 -6.08 9.33 8.37
C SER A 236 -7.55 8.89 8.28
N SER A 237 -8.08 8.60 7.08
CA SER A 237 -9.43 8.03 6.94
C SER A 237 -9.38 6.49 6.98
N ASP A 238 -10.42 5.86 7.55
CA ASP A 238 -10.64 4.40 7.54
C ASP A 238 -10.95 3.85 6.13
N ALA A 239 -10.46 4.51 5.08
CA ALA A 239 -10.68 4.08 3.70
C ALA A 239 -9.80 2.86 3.39
N TRP A 240 -10.06 2.24 2.24
CA TRP A 240 -9.38 1.03 1.77
C TRP A 240 -7.89 1.28 1.46
N PHE A 241 -7.05 1.60 2.45
CA PHE A 241 -5.61 1.89 2.26
C PHE A 241 -4.71 0.68 2.49
N MET A 242 -5.19 -0.31 3.23
CA MET A 242 -4.45 -1.53 3.54
C MET A 242 -5.09 -2.74 2.87
N PRO A 243 -4.33 -3.84 2.70
CA PRO A 243 -4.94 -5.11 2.37
C PRO A 243 -6.02 -5.46 3.40
N VAL A 244 -7.27 -5.59 2.95
CA VAL A 244 -8.42 -5.78 3.83
C VAL A 244 -8.57 -7.27 4.12
N ARG A 245 -8.63 -7.64 5.41
CA ARG A 245 -8.93 -9.02 5.80
C ARG A 245 -10.43 -9.22 5.89
N VAL A 246 -10.93 -10.22 5.17
CA VAL A 246 -12.32 -10.66 5.20
C VAL A 246 -12.35 -12.07 5.79
N PRO A 247 -12.91 -12.26 6.99
CA PRO A 247 -12.98 -13.57 7.63
C PRO A 247 -13.69 -14.60 6.74
N ALA A 248 -13.40 -15.88 6.96
CA ALA A 248 -14.15 -16.98 6.36
C ALA A 248 -15.64 -16.86 6.69
N HIS A 249 -16.50 -17.08 5.70
CA HIS A 249 -17.97 -16.87 5.79
C HIS A 249 -18.38 -15.51 6.39
N GLY A 250 -17.53 -14.50 6.24
CA GLY A 250 -17.69 -13.19 6.85
C GLY A 250 -17.82 -12.07 5.82
N SER A 251 -17.98 -10.86 6.32
CA SER A 251 -18.00 -9.66 5.48
C SER A 251 -17.08 -8.58 6.06
N ALA A 252 -16.53 -7.75 5.17
CA ALA A 252 -15.85 -6.52 5.55
C ALA A 252 -16.53 -5.33 4.86
N ARG A 253 -16.65 -4.22 5.60
CA ARG A 253 -17.18 -2.96 5.08
C ARG A 253 -16.03 -1.97 4.96
N VAL A 254 -15.84 -1.44 3.78
CA VAL A 254 -14.75 -0.53 3.43
C VAL A 254 -15.34 0.71 2.77
N ASN A 255 -14.58 1.80 2.74
CA ASN A 255 -15.00 2.99 2.01
C ASN A 255 -13.90 3.50 1.08
N VAL A 256 -14.34 4.18 0.04
CA VAL A 256 -13.49 4.82 -0.97
C VAL A 256 -14.06 6.20 -1.24
N VAL A 257 -13.21 7.22 -1.29
CA VAL A 257 -13.64 8.60 -1.56
C VAL A 257 -13.33 8.96 -2.99
N PHE A 258 -14.27 9.62 -3.67
CA PHE A 258 -14.09 10.14 -5.02
C PHE A 258 -14.21 11.67 -5.03
N PRO A 259 -13.31 12.38 -5.74
CA PRO A 259 -13.36 13.83 -5.93
C PRO A 259 -14.40 14.17 -7.00
N ALA A 260 -15.67 13.93 -6.72
CA ALA A 260 -16.77 14.26 -7.63
C ALA A 260 -18.08 14.50 -6.87
N ALA A 261 -18.80 15.55 -7.28
CA ALA A 261 -20.23 15.72 -7.03
C ALA A 261 -20.91 15.93 -8.40
N PRO A 262 -21.89 15.11 -8.82
CA PRO A 262 -22.51 14.01 -8.08
C PRO A 262 -21.58 12.79 -7.90
N ALA A 263 -22.01 11.84 -7.06
CA ALA A 263 -21.29 10.59 -6.84
C ALA A 263 -21.06 9.86 -8.17
N PRO A 264 -19.84 9.34 -8.42
CA PRO A 264 -19.58 8.64 -9.66
C PRO A 264 -20.41 7.36 -9.68
N ARG A 265 -21.04 7.10 -10.83
CA ARG A 265 -21.69 5.81 -11.07
C ARG A 265 -20.61 4.76 -11.24
N ILE A 266 -20.47 3.87 -10.26
CA ILE A 266 -19.55 2.75 -10.31
C ILE A 266 -20.29 1.55 -10.89
N ASP A 267 -19.95 1.14 -12.11
CA ASP A 267 -20.55 -0.03 -12.76
C ASP A 267 -19.63 -1.25 -12.72
N ARG A 268 -18.32 -1.06 -12.47
CA ARG A 268 -17.36 -2.15 -12.31
C ARG A 268 -16.33 -1.86 -11.23
N ILE A 269 -16.05 -2.87 -10.41
CA ILE A 269 -14.91 -2.91 -9.47
C ILE A 269 -14.07 -4.14 -9.80
N GLU A 270 -12.76 -3.97 -9.90
CA GLU A 270 -11.78 -5.05 -10.04
C GLU A 270 -10.74 -4.93 -8.94
N VAL A 271 -10.59 -5.96 -8.11
CA VAL A 271 -9.59 -6.04 -7.04
C VAL A 271 -8.58 -7.11 -7.39
N ARG A 272 -7.39 -6.67 -7.81
CA ARG A 272 -6.26 -7.57 -8.06
C ARG A 272 -5.55 -7.94 -6.76
N ASN A 273 -4.69 -8.94 -6.83
CA ASN A 273 -3.84 -9.37 -5.71
C ASN A 273 -4.63 -9.84 -4.48
N THR A 274 -5.82 -10.41 -4.67
CA THR A 274 -6.58 -11.05 -3.58
C THR A 274 -5.99 -12.43 -3.31
N ARG A 275 -5.80 -12.78 -2.04
CA ARG A 275 -5.16 -14.04 -1.64
C ARG A 275 -5.67 -14.55 -0.29
N PRO A 276 -5.47 -15.82 0.06
CA PRO A 276 -5.69 -16.30 1.42
C PRO A 276 -4.68 -15.65 2.37
N ALA A 277 -5.10 -15.32 3.59
CA ALA A 277 -4.24 -14.61 4.55
C ALA A 277 -3.07 -15.48 5.07
N ASP A 278 -3.18 -16.80 4.91
CA ASP A 278 -2.26 -17.84 5.37
C ASP A 278 -1.43 -18.48 4.26
N ALA A 279 -1.70 -18.15 2.98
CA ALA A 279 -1.05 -18.76 1.83
C ALA A 279 -0.11 -17.79 1.10
N VAL A 280 1.03 -18.31 0.63
CA VAL A 280 2.00 -17.59 -0.19
C VAL A 280 1.90 -18.12 -1.62
N GLY A 281 1.56 -17.24 -2.57
CA GLY A 281 1.58 -17.55 -4.01
C GLY A 281 0.21 -17.83 -4.66
N GLU A 282 -0.83 -18.14 -3.88
CA GLU A 282 -2.21 -18.17 -4.39
C GLU A 282 -2.73 -16.73 -4.55
N VAL A 283 -2.97 -16.30 -5.78
CA VAL A 283 -3.45 -14.94 -6.08
C VAL A 283 -4.59 -15.01 -7.10
N CYS A 284 -5.66 -14.27 -6.84
CA CYS A 284 -6.81 -14.13 -7.72
C CYS A 284 -7.25 -12.67 -7.86
N THR A 285 -8.14 -12.43 -8.81
CA THR A 285 -8.76 -11.13 -9.04
C THR A 285 -10.25 -11.24 -8.76
N VAL A 286 -10.78 -10.41 -7.87
CA VAL A 286 -12.23 -10.33 -7.62
C VAL A 286 -12.81 -9.25 -8.52
N GLN A 287 -13.90 -9.55 -9.22
CA GLN A 287 -14.60 -8.60 -10.08
C GLN A 287 -16.07 -8.52 -9.71
N ALA A 288 -16.61 -7.31 -9.71
CA ALA A 288 -18.04 -7.08 -9.60
C ALA A 288 -18.49 -6.12 -10.70
N PHE A 289 -19.67 -6.41 -11.26
CA PHE A 289 -20.26 -5.69 -12.39
C PHE A 289 -21.71 -5.30 -12.05
N GLY A 290 -22.21 -4.27 -12.72
CA GLY A 290 -23.62 -3.87 -12.60
C GLY A 290 -23.98 -3.40 -11.19
N LEU A 291 -23.02 -2.81 -10.49
CA LEU A 291 -23.10 -2.37 -9.09
C LEU A 291 -24.02 -1.15 -8.86
N ALA A 292 -24.86 -0.82 -9.83
CA ALA A 292 -25.67 0.39 -9.83
C ALA A 292 -26.44 0.55 -8.50
N GLY A 293 -26.05 1.59 -7.75
CA GLY A 293 -26.83 2.19 -6.68
C GLY A 293 -27.71 3.31 -7.22
#